data_AF-A0A2N8MMD5-F1
#
_entry.id   AF-A0A2N8MMD5-F1
#
_cell.length_a   1.000
_cell.length_b   1.000
_cell.length_c   1.000
_cell.angle_alpha   90.00
_cell.angle_beta   90.00
_cell.angle_gamma   90.00
#
_symmetry.space_group_name_H-M   'P 1'
#
loop_
_entity.id
_entity.type
_entity.pdbx_description
1 polymer ?
#
loop_
_entity_poly.entity_id
_entity_poly.type
_entity_poly.pdbx_seq_one_letter_code
_entity_poly.pdbx_strand_id
1 'polypeptide(L)' 'MSAADRQRTCAACGGPFAPEERTGLETVIDGEVRYVAVHTRHSTYPPLRDTEAALRLANTTTAA' A
#
# COMPACT_ATOMS: atom_id res chain seq x y z
N MET A 1 -1.03 16.70 -12.09
CA MET A 1 -0.05 16.58 -10.99
C MET A 1 -0.42 15.37 -10.16
N SER A 2 0.36 14.30 -10.26
CA SER A 2 0.14 13.01 -9.60
C SER A 2 0.64 13.04 -8.14
N ALA A 3 0.24 12.06 -7.33
CA ALA A 3 0.80 11.87 -6.00
C ALA A 3 2.31 11.56 -6.05
N ALA A 4 2.76 10.83 -7.08
CA ALA A 4 4.17 10.55 -7.33
C ALA A 4 4.98 11.84 -7.58
N ASP A 5 4.44 12.78 -8.36
CA ASP A 5 5.11 14.06 -8.66
C ASP A 5 5.36 14.89 -7.39
N ARG A 6 4.44 14.78 -6.43
CA ARG A 6 4.51 15.50 -5.14
C ARG A 6 5.41 14.79 -4.14
N GLN A 7 5.31 13.47 -4.05
CA GLN A 7 5.99 12.67 -3.03
C GLN A 7 7.44 12.35 -3.40
N ARG A 8 7.75 12.19 -4.70
CA ARG A 8 9.07 11.87 -5.28
C ARG A 8 9.69 10.54 -4.85
N THR A 9 9.28 9.97 -3.73
CA THR A 9 9.79 8.72 -3.17
C THR A 9 8.65 7.78 -2.76
N CYS A 10 8.86 6.47 -2.90
CA CYS A 10 7.92 5.44 -2.50
C CYS A 10 7.71 5.42 -0.97
N ALA A 11 6.45 5.42 -0.52
CA ALA A 11 6.12 5.37 0.91
C ALA A 11 6.56 4.08 1.61
N ALA A 12 6.70 3.00 0.86
CA ALA A 12 6.99 1.67 1.39
C ALA A 12 8.51 1.37 1.45
N CYS A 13 9.30 1.80 0.46
CA CYS A 13 10.74 1.50 0.42
C CYS A 13 11.66 2.74 0.51
N GLY A 14 11.11 3.96 0.44
CA GLY A 14 11.87 5.21 0.42
C GLY A 14 12.64 5.50 -0.88
N GLY A 15 12.63 4.59 -1.85
CA GLY A 15 13.30 4.77 -3.15
C GLY A 15 12.62 5.83 -4.03
N PRO A 16 13.36 6.53 -4.90
CA PRO A 16 12.81 7.56 -5.77
C PRO A 16 11.93 6.96 -6.88
N PHE A 17 10.91 7.70 -7.30
CA PHE A 17 10.15 7.40 -8.52
C PHE A 17 10.90 7.90 -9.75
N ALA A 18 10.86 7.14 -10.85
CA ALA A 18 11.29 7.65 -12.14
C ALA A 18 10.26 8.66 -12.71
N PRO A 19 10.69 9.62 -13.54
CA PRO A 19 9.77 10.51 -14.24
C PRO A 19 8.74 9.70 -15.02
N GLU A 20 7.46 10.04 -14.88
CA GLU A 20 6.33 9.36 -15.54
C GLU A 20 6.13 7.89 -15.16
N GLU A 21 6.80 7.40 -14.11
CA GLU A 21 6.60 6.05 -13.62
C GLU A 21 5.16 5.86 -13.11
N ARG A 22 4.57 4.72 -13.47
CA ARG A 22 3.26 4.34 -12.93
C ARG A 22 3.40 3.89 -11.48
N THR A 23 2.78 4.63 -10.57
CA THR A 23 2.75 4.32 -9.14
C THR A 23 1.40 3.75 -8.72
N GLY A 24 1.40 2.86 -7.73
CA GLY A 24 0.22 2.57 -6.93
C GLY A 24 -0.11 3.72 -6.00
N LEU A 25 -1.37 3.79 -5.54
CA LEU A 25 -1.81 4.75 -4.53
C LEU A 25 -2.43 3.96 -3.37
N GLU A 26 -1.93 4.20 -2.16
CA GLU A 26 -2.44 3.56 -0.95
C GLU A 26 -2.95 4.60 0.04
N THR A 27 -3.92 4.21 0.85
CA THR A 27 -4.41 5.00 1.97
C THR A 27 -3.69 4.60 3.25
N VAL A 28 -3.19 5.60 3.97
CA VAL A 28 -2.57 5.45 5.30
C VAL A 28 -3.36 6.30 6.28
N ILE A 29 -3.59 5.77 7.48
CA ILE A 29 -4.27 6.47 8.57
C ILE A 29 -3.23 6.84 9.63
N ASP A 30 -2.94 8.14 9.76
CA ASP A 30 -2.01 8.70 10.74
C ASP A 30 -2.68 9.89 11.45
N GLY A 31 -3.75 9.60 12.19
CA GLY A 31 -4.67 10.61 12.74
C GLY A 31 -5.60 11.26 11.70
N GLU A 32 -5.24 11.18 10.42
CA GLU A 32 -6.02 11.57 9.25
C GLU A 32 -5.78 10.60 8.08
N VAL A 33 -6.69 10.56 7.11
CA VAL A 33 -6.53 9.74 5.90
C VAL A 33 -5.58 10.45 4.94
N ARG A 34 -4.45 9.81 4.62
CA ARG A 34 -3.47 10.29 3.64
C ARG A 34 -3.38 9.33 2.47
N TYR A 35 -3.21 9.88 1.27
CA TYR A 35 -2.97 9.11 0.05
C TYR A 35 -1.49 9.18 -0.29
N VAL A 36 -0.83 8.03 -0.32
CA VAL A 36 0.60 7.91 -0.57
C VAL A 36 0.88 7.09 -1.82
N ALA A 37 1.87 7.51 -2.59
CA ALA A 37 2.35 6.79 -3.75
C ALA A 37 3.30 5.66 -3.33
N VAL A 38 3.15 4.50 -3.97
CA VAL A 38 4.01 3.33 -3.82
C VAL A 38 4.42 2.77 -5.19
N HIS A 39 5.55 2.07 -5.27
CA HIS A 39 5.85 1.30 -6.49
C HIS A 39 4.79 0.21 -6.68
N THR A 40 4.57 -0.21 -7.92
CA THR A 40 3.51 -1.17 -8.31
C THR A 40 3.56 -2.52 -7.57
N ARG A 41 4.69 -2.86 -6.94
CA ARG A 41 4.89 -4.10 -6.16
C ARG A 41 5.19 -3.87 -4.68
N HIS A 42 5.09 -2.64 -4.21
CA HIS A 42 5.31 -2.31 -2.81
C HIS A 42 4.00 -1.99 -2.13
N SER A 43 3.92 -2.29 -0.84
CA SER A 43 2.80 -1.89 0.01
C SER A 43 3.33 -1.34 1.32
N THR A 44 2.64 -0.33 1.85
CA THR A 44 2.82 0.20 3.21
C THR A 44 2.20 -0.70 4.27
N TYR A 45 1.36 -1.66 3.88
CA TYR A 45 0.81 -2.66 4.79
C TYR A 45 1.83 -3.78 5.05
N PRO A 46 2.08 -4.15 6.32
CA PRO A 46 2.97 -5.25 6.63
C PRO A 46 2.40 -6.58 6.11
N PRO A 47 3.22 -7.48 5.54
CA PRO A 47 2.76 -8.72 4.90
C PRO A 47 2.01 -9.67 5.84
N LEU A 48 2.21 -9.55 7.16
CA LEU A 48 1.45 -10.32 8.15
C LEU A 48 -0.06 -10.06 8.10
N ARG A 49 -0.49 -8.84 7.73
CA ARG A 49 -1.92 -8.51 7.68
C ARG A 49 -2.67 -9.30 6.63
N ASP A 50 -2.04 -9.55 5.48
CA ASP A 50 -2.65 -10.34 4.40
C ASP A 50 -2.75 -11.82 4.77
N THR A 51 -1.73 -12.34 5.45
CA THR A 51 -1.75 -13.73 5.94
C THR A 51 -2.81 -13.91 7.02
N GLU A 52 -2.90 -12.97 7.97
CA GLU A 52 -3.94 -13.01 9.00
C GLU A 52 -5.35 -12.79 8.44
N ALA A 53 -5.52 -11.88 7.47
CA ALA A 53 -6.80 -11.67 6.81
C ALA A 53 -7.22 -12.90 6.00
N ALA A 54 -6.29 -13.52 5.26
CA ALA A 54 -6.53 -14.78 4.55
C ALA A 54 -6.87 -15.93 5.51
N LEU A 55 -6.17 -16.05 6.65
CA LEU A 55 -6.47 -17.02 7.70
C LEU A 55 -7.87 -16.80 8.30
N ARG A 56 -8.24 -15.55 8.58
CA ARG A 56 -9.59 -15.21 9.09
C ARG A 56 -10.66 -15.57 8.04
N LEU A 57 -10.46 -15.22 6.77
CA LEU A 57 -11.38 -15.59 5.69
C LEU A 57 -11.56 -17.12 5.59
N ALA A 58 -10.47 -17.89 5.58
CA ALA A 58 -10.51 -19.35 5.49
C ALA A 58 -11.27 -20.00 6.66
N ASN A 59 -11.08 -19.50 7.88
CA ASN A 59 -11.79 -19.99 9.05
C ASN A 59 -13.30 -19.65 9.02
N THR A 60 -13.68 -18.57 8.34
CA THR A 60 -15.09 -18.16 8.24
C THR A 60 -15.86 -19.00 7.21
N THR A 61 -15.20 -19.40 6.11
CA THR A 61 -15.80 -20.27 5.06
C THR A 61 -15.94 -21.73 5.46
N THR A 62 -15.23 -22.19 6.50
CA THR A 62 -15.29 -23.58 6.97
C THR A 62 -16.39 -23.79 8.04
N ALA A 63 -17.05 -22.72 8.46
CA ALA A 63 -18.11 -22.74 9.49
C ALA A 63 -19.54 -22.68 8.92
N ALA A 64 -19.71 -22.86 7.61
CA ALA A 64 -21.00 -22.95 6.92
C ALA A 64 -21.19 -24.38 6.38
#